data_AF-A0A9D9I0I2-F1
#
_entry.id   AF-A0A9D9I0I2-F1
#
_cell.length_a   1.000
_cell.length_b   1.000
_cell.length_c   1.000
_cell.angle_alpha   90.00
_cell.angle_beta   90.00
_cell.angle_gamma   90.00
#
_symmetry.space_group_name_H-M   'P 1'
#
loop_
_entity.id
_entity.type
_entity.pdbx_description
1 polymer ?
#
loop_
_entity_poly.entity_id
_entity_poly.type
_entity_poly.pdbx_seq_one_letter_code
_entity_poly.pdbx_strand_id
1 'polypeptide(L)'
;MKKDFYHLRPSYAFLMEMLWVCGFFVLCSGIFVSLFIKANSLSIQSKDLNYAITLAQSKIETAFSNGRDAHDDLEYYTANWQLTTSENTNCYAKVSTTCTIEKDLLTVSVVITQVEKQEPIYTLTGSHYLLSSE
;
A
#
# COMPACT_ATOMS: atom_id res chain seq x y z
N MET A 1 -9.24 -35.37 -57.59
CA MET A 1 -8.14 -34.39 -57.60
C MET A 1 -7.63 -34.23 -56.17
N LYS A 2 -6.84 -35.20 -55.73
CA LYS A 2 -6.37 -35.36 -54.35
C LYS A 2 -4.90 -35.75 -54.48
N LYS A 3 -4.02 -35.14 -53.66
CA LYS A 3 -2.55 -35.09 -53.75
C LYS A 3 -2.15 -33.97 -54.72
N ASP A 4 -1.56 -32.86 -54.28
CA ASP A 4 -0.26 -32.78 -53.63
C ASP A 4 -0.13 -31.61 -52.63
N PHE A 5 -0.41 -31.86 -51.35
CA PHE A 5 -0.14 -30.92 -50.24
C PHE A 5 1.08 -31.35 -49.40
N TYR A 6 2.00 -32.13 -49.96
CA TYR A 6 3.10 -32.76 -49.21
C TYR A 6 4.51 -32.46 -49.75
N HIS A 7 4.71 -31.31 -50.39
CA HIS A 7 6.06 -30.82 -50.68
C HIS A 7 6.20 -29.34 -50.29
N LEU A 8 5.77 -28.99 -49.06
CA LEU A 8 6.26 -27.75 -48.45
C LEU A 8 7.75 -27.93 -48.20
N ARG A 9 8.55 -27.11 -48.91
CA ARG A 9 10.01 -27.11 -48.89
C ARG A 9 10.53 -27.12 -47.44
N PRO A 10 11.66 -27.78 -47.13
CA PRO A 10 12.23 -27.84 -45.77
C PRO A 10 12.40 -26.46 -45.10
N SER A 11 12.58 -25.39 -45.88
CA SER A 11 12.58 -24.01 -45.39
C SER A 11 11.29 -23.57 -44.69
N TYR A 12 10.11 -24.09 -45.06
CA TYR A 12 8.85 -23.74 -44.39
C TYR A 12 8.74 -24.40 -43.01
N ALA A 13 9.23 -25.63 -42.85
CA ALA A 13 9.26 -26.30 -41.56
C ALA A 13 10.18 -25.55 -40.57
N PHE A 14 11.37 -25.15 -41.03
CA PHE A 14 12.30 -24.32 -40.25
C PHE A 14 11.72 -22.93 -39.92
N LEU A 15 11.03 -22.29 -40.87
CA LEU A 15 10.42 -20.98 -40.65
C LEU A 15 9.26 -21.06 -39.65
N MET A 16 8.44 -22.11 -39.71
CA MET A 16 7.39 -22.37 -38.72
C MET A 16 7.98 -22.54 -37.32
N GLU A 17 9.08 -23.28 -37.18
CA GLU A 17 9.73 -23.48 -35.87
C GLU A 17 10.23 -22.15 -35.28
N MET A 18 10.90 -21.31 -36.07
CA MET A 18 11.34 -19.98 -35.63
C MET A 18 10.15 -19.06 -35.30
N LEU A 19 9.03 -19.18 -36.02
CA LEU A 19 7.81 -18.43 -35.74
C LEU A 19 7.19 -18.82 -34.40
N TRP A 20 7.19 -20.10 -34.04
CA TRP A 20 6.74 -20.55 -32.72
C TRP A 20 7.64 -20.01 -31.60
N VAL A 21 8.96 -20.07 -31.76
CA VAL A 21 9.92 -19.52 -30.77
C VAL A 21 9.71 -18.02 -30.58
N CYS A 22 9.63 -17.25 -31.68
CA CYS A 22 9.34 -15.83 -31.62
C CYS A 22 7.97 -15.53 -30.99
N GLY A 23 6.95 -16.35 -31.30
CA GLY A 23 5.62 -16.22 -30.73
C GLY A 23 5.61 -16.42 -29.21
N PHE A 24 6.22 -17.49 -28.72
CA PHE A 24 6.36 -17.73 -27.28
C PHE A 24 7.19 -16.65 -26.60
N PHE A 25 8.24 -16.16 -27.26
CA PHE A 25 9.06 -15.08 -26.72
C PHE A 25 8.26 -13.78 -26.53
N VAL A 26 7.45 -13.39 -27.52
CA VAL A 26 6.59 -12.20 -27.43
C VAL A 26 5.51 -12.38 -26.36
N LEU A 27 4.90 -13.57 -26.28
CA LEU A 27 3.90 -13.88 -25.24
C LEU A 27 4.52 -13.79 -23.83
N CYS A 28 5.67 -14.40 -23.62
CA CYS A 28 6.40 -14.33 -22.35
C CYS A 28 6.76 -12.89 -22.00
N SER A 29 7.30 -12.12 -22.96
CA SER A 29 7.63 -10.71 -22.75
C SER A 29 6.41 -9.89 -22.29
N GLY A 30 5.27 -10.07 -22.94
CA GLY A 30 4.02 -9.41 -22.56
C GLY A 30 3.56 -9.75 -21.14
N ILE A 31 3.68 -11.02 -20.74
CA ILE A 31 3.36 -11.46 -19.37
C ILE A 31 4.31 -10.82 -18.36
N PHE A 32 5.62 -10.78 -18.62
CA PHE A 32 6.59 -10.15 -17.73
C PHE A 32 6.35 -8.65 -17.55
N VAL A 33 6.04 -7.92 -18.62
CA VAL A 33 5.69 -6.49 -18.52
C VAL A 33 4.42 -6.30 -17.69
N SER A 34 3.41 -7.13 -17.90
CA SER A 34 2.16 -7.09 -17.14
C SER A 34 2.38 -7.37 -15.65
N LEU A 35 3.22 -8.36 -15.34
CA LEU A 35 3.63 -8.68 -13.98
C LEU A 35 4.43 -7.54 -13.35
N PHE A 36 5.33 -6.91 -14.11
CA PHE A 36 6.11 -5.77 -13.63
C PHE A 36 5.24 -4.55 -13.31
N ILE A 37 4.28 -4.22 -14.16
CA ILE A 37 3.33 -3.12 -13.92
C ILE A 37 2.52 -3.38 -12.64
N LYS A 38 2.03 -4.62 -12.47
CA LYS A 38 1.29 -5.01 -11.28
C LYS A 38 2.16 -4.98 -10.02
N ALA A 39 3.39 -5.49 -10.11
CA ALA A 39 4.35 -5.45 -9.02
C ALA A 39 4.71 -4.02 -8.63
N ASN A 40 4.83 -3.12 -9.60
CA ASN A 40 5.08 -1.70 -9.35
C ASN A 40 3.91 -1.05 -8.59
N SER A 41 2.66 -1.32 -9.01
CA SER A 41 1.47 -0.83 -8.29
C SER A 41 1.39 -1.39 -6.86
N LEU A 42 1.72 -2.67 -6.67
CA LEU A 42 1.76 -3.28 -5.33
C LEU A 42 2.89 -2.69 -4.47
N SER A 43 4.05 -2.41 -5.05
CA SER A 43 5.18 -1.78 -4.38
C SER A 43 4.83 -0.39 -3.86
N ILE A 44 4.14 0.42 -4.68
CA ILE A 44 3.68 1.75 -4.27
C ILE A 44 2.70 1.66 -3.09
N GLN A 45 1.73 0.74 -3.15
CA GLN A 45 0.78 0.53 -2.05
C GLN A 45 1.46 0.04 -0.77
N SER A 46 2.43 -0.88 -0.89
CA SER A 46 3.22 -1.37 0.25
C SER A 46 4.04 -0.25 0.90
N LYS A 47 4.64 0.62 0.08
CA LYS A 47 5.37 1.80 0.56
C LYS A 47 4.46 2.70 1.38
N ASP A 48 3.28 3.04 0.87
CA ASP A 48 2.31 3.87 1.60
C ASP A 48 1.84 3.20 2.90
N LEU A 49 1.56 1.89 2.86
CA LEU A 49 1.19 1.16 4.06
C LEU A 49 2.31 1.17 5.11
N ASN A 50 3.56 0.99 4.70
CA ASN A 50 4.71 1.04 5.63
C ASN A 50 4.83 2.42 6.29
N TYR A 51 4.64 3.51 5.53
CA TYR A 51 4.60 4.85 6.11
C TYR A 51 3.43 5.03 7.07
N ALA A 52 2.23 4.58 6.71
CA ALA A 52 1.06 4.61 7.57
C ALA A 52 1.30 3.89 8.89
N ILE A 53 1.84 2.67 8.85
CA ILE A 53 2.15 1.87 10.05
C ILE A 53 3.18 2.58 10.92
N THR A 54 4.27 3.06 10.32
CA THR A 54 5.35 3.75 11.05
C THR A 54 4.82 4.99 11.75
N LEU A 55 3.98 5.78 11.06
CA LEU A 55 3.36 6.97 11.63
C LEU A 55 2.37 6.62 12.74
N ALA A 56 1.52 5.61 12.56
CA ALA A 56 0.59 5.17 13.58
C ALA A 56 1.31 4.72 14.86
N GLN A 57 2.38 3.93 14.71
CA GLN A 57 3.21 3.51 15.83
C GLN A 57 3.87 4.69 16.53
N SER A 58 4.49 5.59 15.78
CA SER A 58 5.12 6.80 16.34
C SER A 58 4.10 7.67 17.11
N LYS A 59 2.86 7.79 16.62
CA LYS A 59 1.79 8.53 17.28
C LYS A 59 1.32 7.85 18.57
N ILE A 60 1.17 6.53 18.55
CA ILE A 60 0.84 5.77 19.76
C ILE A 60 1.95 5.88 20.80
N GLU A 61 3.22 5.75 20.40
CA GLU A 61 4.36 5.90 21.30
C GLU A 61 4.40 7.28 21.93
N THR A 62 4.14 8.34 21.15
CA THR A 62 4.07 9.71 21.65
C THR A 62 2.90 9.90 22.62
N ALA A 63 1.73 9.35 22.29
CA ALA A 63 0.56 9.39 23.18
C ALA A 63 0.81 8.64 24.49
N PHE A 64 1.47 7.48 24.44
CA PHE A 64 1.86 6.72 25.63
C PHE A 64 2.94 7.45 26.46
N SER A 65 3.90 8.12 25.83
CA SER A 65 4.87 8.93 26.56
C SER A 65 4.24 10.13 27.26
N ASN A 66 3.19 10.71 26.67
CA ASN A 66 2.44 11.81 27.28
C ASN A 66 1.49 11.33 28.39
N GLY A 67 1.13 10.04 28.40
CA GLY A 67 0.32 9.44 29.45
C GLY A 67 -1.03 10.14 29.62
N ARG A 68 -1.22 10.81 30.77
CA ARG A 68 -2.48 11.52 31.07
C ARG A 68 -2.67 12.82 30.27
N ASP A 69 -1.59 13.37 29.71
CA ASP A 69 -1.63 14.56 28.87
C ASP A 69 -1.86 14.24 27.38
N ALA A 70 -2.13 12.97 27.05
CA ALA A 70 -2.49 12.56 25.70
C ALA A 70 -3.84 13.17 25.30
N HIS A 71 -3.87 13.89 24.18
CA HIS A 71 -5.07 14.52 23.62
C HIS A 71 -5.43 13.92 22.26
N ASP A 72 -6.68 14.14 21.86
CA ASP A 72 -7.13 13.84 20.51
C ASP A 72 -6.44 14.79 19.53
N ASP A 73 -5.91 14.24 18.45
CA ASP A 73 -5.16 15.00 17.45
C ASP A 73 -5.65 14.61 16.05
N LEU A 74 -5.82 15.63 15.20
CA LEU A 74 -6.23 15.46 13.82
C LEU A 74 -5.22 16.15 12.91
N GLU A 75 -4.46 15.33 12.19
CA GLU A 75 -3.43 15.81 11.27
C GLU A 75 -3.72 15.38 9.84
N TYR A 76 -3.33 16.25 8.91
CA TYR A 76 -3.44 16.01 7.49
C TYR A 76 -2.05 15.77 6.90
N TYR A 77 -1.97 14.81 5.98
CA TYR A 77 -0.74 14.44 5.30
C TYR A 77 -0.89 14.56 3.79
N THR A 78 0.17 15.04 3.15
CA THR A 78 0.29 15.08 1.68
C THR A 78 0.64 13.70 1.12
N ALA A 79 0.62 13.54 -0.21
CA ALA A 79 1.03 12.28 -0.88
C ALA A 79 2.49 11.88 -0.61
N ASN A 80 3.31 12.83 -0.12
CA ASN A 80 4.68 12.60 0.30
C ASN A 80 4.82 12.33 1.81
N TRP A 81 3.72 12.08 2.51
CA TRP A 81 3.68 11.85 3.97
C TRP A 81 4.29 13.00 4.79
N GLN A 82 4.16 14.23 4.31
CA GLN A 82 4.53 15.43 5.05
C GLN A 82 3.30 16.06 5.70
N LEU A 83 3.46 16.53 6.94
CA LEU A 83 2.45 17.26 7.72
C LEU A 83 1.96 18.49 6.95
N THR A 84 0.64 18.65 6.85
CA THR A 84 0.02 19.87 6.30
C THR A 84 -1.02 20.41 7.28
N THR A 85 -0.99 21.72 7.49
CA THR A 85 -1.78 22.42 8.52
C THR A 85 -3.19 22.79 8.02
N SER A 86 -3.59 22.38 6.81
CA SER A 86 -4.90 22.75 6.26
C SER A 86 -5.50 21.67 5.37
N GLU A 87 -6.83 21.56 5.43
CA GLU A 87 -7.73 20.85 4.50
C GLU A 87 -7.69 21.54 3.11
N ASN A 88 -6.53 21.58 2.46
CA ASN A 88 -6.36 22.14 1.14
C ASN A 88 -6.15 21.03 0.10
N THR A 89 -6.28 21.40 -1.18
CA THR A 89 -6.31 20.61 -2.43
C THR A 89 -5.26 19.48 -2.57
N ASN A 90 -4.21 19.45 -1.74
CA ASN A 90 -3.16 18.42 -1.76
C ASN A 90 -3.21 17.45 -0.56
N CYS A 91 -4.33 17.36 0.15
CA CYS A 91 -4.53 16.40 1.21
C CYS A 91 -4.70 14.98 0.65
N TYR A 92 -3.81 14.07 1.04
CA TYR A 92 -3.82 12.67 0.61
C TYR A 92 -4.39 11.74 1.68
N ALA A 93 -3.98 11.96 2.94
CA ALA A 93 -4.42 11.14 4.07
C ALA A 93 -4.76 12.01 5.29
N LYS A 94 -5.79 11.59 6.03
CA LYS A 94 -6.13 12.13 7.36
C LYS A 94 -5.76 11.11 8.42
N VAL A 95 -5.15 11.58 9.50
CA VAL A 95 -4.76 10.78 10.66
C VAL A 95 -5.53 11.32 11.86
N SER A 96 -6.46 10.52 12.37
CA SER A 96 -7.18 10.84 13.61
C SER A 96 -6.65 9.98 14.74
N THR A 97 -6.07 10.62 15.74
CA THR A 97 -5.64 10.01 16.99
C THR A 97 -6.71 10.27 18.04
N THR A 98 -7.26 9.21 18.63
CA THR A 98 -8.25 9.29 19.69
C THR A 98 -7.69 8.65 20.95
N CYS A 99 -7.72 9.38 22.07
CA CYS A 99 -7.16 8.99 23.35
C CYS A 99 -8.28 8.88 24.37
N THR A 100 -8.48 7.68 24.92
CA THR A 100 -9.50 7.42 25.94
C THR A 100 -8.84 6.84 27.18
N ILE A 101 -9.13 7.41 28.36
CA ILE A 101 -8.61 6.92 29.63
C ILE A 101 -9.76 6.32 30.42
N GLU A 102 -9.68 5.01 30.69
CA GLU A 102 -10.63 4.29 31.52
C GLU A 102 -9.88 3.57 32.64
N LYS A 103 -10.18 3.89 33.91
CA LYS A 103 -9.64 3.17 35.09
C LYS A 103 -8.10 2.97 35.04
N ASP A 104 -7.37 4.03 34.73
CA ASP A 104 -5.89 4.05 34.61
C ASP A 104 -5.32 3.27 33.40
N LEU A 105 -6.20 2.81 32.49
CA LEU A 105 -5.82 2.28 31.19
C LEU A 105 -6.00 3.37 30.13
N LEU A 106 -4.91 3.82 29.54
CA LEU A 106 -4.92 4.71 28.38
C LEU A 106 -5.05 3.86 27.11
N THR A 107 -6.16 4.02 26.39
CA THR A 107 -6.39 3.42 25.07
C THR A 107 -6.27 4.48 24.00
N VAL A 108 -5.32 4.29 23.09
CA VAL A 108 -5.04 5.18 21.96
C VAL A 108 -5.41 4.45 20.67
N SER A 109 -6.30 5.03 19.89
CA SER A 109 -6.66 4.52 18.55
C SER A 109 -6.26 5.54 17.49
N VAL A 110 -5.41 5.11 16.56
CA VAL A 110 -4.96 5.89 15.41
C VAL A 110 -5.59 5.30 14.15
N VAL A 111 -6.38 6.11 13.46
CA VAL A 111 -7.04 5.74 12.19
C VAL A 111 -6.47 6.60 11.07
N ILE A 112 -5.91 5.94 10.05
CA ILE A 112 -5.36 6.59 8.86
C ILE A 112 -6.30 6.31 7.69
N THR A 113 -6.93 7.37 7.18
CA THR A 113 -7.89 7.28 6.06
C THR A 113 -7.36 8.06 4.87
N GLN A 114 -7.42 7.47 3.68
CA GLN A 114 -7.13 8.20 2.44
C GLN A 114 -8.27 9.15 2.12
N VAL A 115 -8.02 10.38 1.66
CA VAL A 115 -9.12 11.31 1.32
C VAL A 115 -9.95 10.79 0.14
N GLU A 116 -9.30 10.10 -0.81
CA GLU A 116 -9.96 9.54 -1.99
C GLU A 116 -10.76 8.25 -1.71
N LYS A 117 -10.44 7.52 -0.63
CA LYS A 117 -11.10 6.25 -0.28
C LYS A 117 -11.79 6.39 1.08
N GLN A 118 -13.11 6.23 1.11
CA GLN A 118 -13.87 6.24 2.38
C GLN A 118 -13.48 5.11 3.34
N GLU A 119 -12.71 4.11 2.89
CA GLU A 119 -12.21 3.03 3.72
C GLU A 119 -10.84 3.37 4.36
N PRO A 120 -10.63 3.04 5.65
CA PRO A 120 -9.36 3.29 6.33
C PRO A 120 -8.24 2.44 5.72
N ILE A 121 -7.09 3.05 5.44
CA ILE A 121 -5.89 2.35 4.97
C ILE A 121 -5.36 1.44 6.09
N TYR A 122 -5.37 1.96 7.31
CA TYR A 122 -4.87 1.25 8.48
C TYR A 122 -5.48 1.80 9.76
N THR A 123 -5.75 0.91 10.72
CA THR A 123 -6.21 1.27 12.07
C THR A 123 -5.34 0.54 13.06
N LEU A 124 -4.74 1.28 13.99
CA LEU A 124 -3.94 0.73 15.07
C LEU A 124 -4.54 1.18 16.40
N THR A 125 -4.82 0.22 17.28
CA THR A 125 -5.27 0.50 18.64
C THR A 125 -4.28 -0.09 19.62
N GLY A 126 -3.81 0.72 20.55
CA GLY A 126 -2.94 0.31 21.63
C GLY A 126 -3.53 0.70 22.98
N SER A 127 -3.28 -0.13 24.00
CA SER A 127 -3.64 0.18 25.38
C SER A 127 -2.41 0.09 26.27
N HIS A 128 -2.22 1.08 27.14
CA HIS A 128 -1.10 1.18 28.06
C HIS A 128 -1.61 1.48 29.47
N TYR A 129 -1.16 0.70 30.47
CA TYR A 129 -1.46 0.98 31.87
C TYR A 129 -0.62 2.16 32.36
N LEU A 130 -1.29 3.20 32.84
CA LEU A 130 -0.62 4.31 33.49
C LEU A 130 -0.20 3.80 34.88
N LEU A 131 1.09 3.85 35.20
CA LEU A 131 1.55 3.55 36.55
C LEU A 131 1.15 4.72 37.44
N SER A 132 0.22 4.47 38.37
CA SER A 132 -0.04 5.35 39.51
C SER A 132 1.28 5.55 40.26
N SER A 133 1.89 6.74 40.14
CA SER A 133 2.99 7.13 41.02
C SER A 133 2.43 7.27 42.43
N GLU A 134 2.66 6.24 43.26
CA GLU A 134 2.53 6.31 44.71
C GLU A 134 3.55 7.28 45.31
#